data_AF-A0A925DJZ9-F1
#
_entry.id   AF-A0A925DJZ9-F1
#
_cell.length_a   1.000
_cell.length_b   1.000
_cell.length_c   1.000
_cell.angle_alpha   90.00
_cell.angle_beta   90.00
_cell.angle_gamma   90.00
#
_symmetry.space_group_name_H-M   'P 1'
#
loop_
_entity.id
_entity.type
_entity.pdbx_description
1 polymer ?
#
loop_
_entity_poly.entity_id
_entity_poly.type
_entity_poly.pdbx_seq_one_letter_code
_entity_poly.pdbx_strand_id
1 'polypeptide(L)'
;IIESPTFEVKIVGGQNVVGLIKTEIVDGELKISNHNKCNLVRSYKKKIHVYIKMPKVKWLRNHGLGNIWCDNTLTTDTIYYQITNSGDIHLNVNNLCVTGGIHGMGDIYLEGATLYHNSNINGEGFLHGENCKTDVSDLVMITSGVTKVDARVKLIVIIEGSGDVYYTGNPGVIQQQVSGKGKLIAY
;
A
#
# COMPACT_ATOMS: atom_id res chain seq x y z
N ILE A 1 4.95 4.11 -10.90
CA ILE A 1 4.74 2.81 -11.60
C ILE A 1 3.56 3.03 -12.53
N ILE A 2 3.69 2.61 -13.78
CA ILE A 2 2.65 2.80 -14.80
C ILE A 2 2.27 1.45 -15.39
N GLU A 3 0.99 1.10 -15.32
CA GLU A 3 0.43 -0.02 -16.08
C GLU A 3 0.44 0.34 -17.59
N SER A 4 1.17 -0.42 -18.41
CA SER A 4 1.46 -0.12 -19.82
C SER A 4 1.79 -1.40 -20.61
N PRO A 5 1.48 -1.51 -21.92
CA PRO A 5 1.73 -2.73 -22.71
C PRO A 5 3.21 -3.19 -22.80
N THR A 6 4.15 -2.36 -22.36
CA THR A 6 5.59 -2.61 -22.43
C THR A 6 6.23 -2.70 -21.04
N PHE A 7 7.33 -3.45 -20.97
CA PHE A 7 8.19 -3.48 -19.80
C PHE A 7 9.30 -2.43 -19.94
N GLU A 8 9.48 -1.62 -18.89
CA GLU A 8 10.57 -0.64 -18.81
C GLU A 8 10.99 -0.45 -17.35
N VAL A 9 12.29 -0.35 -17.10
CA VAL A 9 12.83 0.12 -15.82
C VAL A 9 13.82 1.23 -16.11
N LYS A 10 13.57 2.43 -15.57
CA LYS A 10 14.42 3.60 -15.73
C LYS A 10 14.79 4.17 -14.37
N ILE A 11 16.07 4.23 -14.08
CA ILE A 11 16.61 4.78 -12.83
C ILE A 11 17.14 6.18 -13.10
N VAL A 12 16.70 7.15 -12.30
CA VAL A 12 17.13 8.56 -12.36
C VAL A 12 17.66 8.97 -10.99
N GLY A 13 18.84 9.57 -10.97
CA GLY A 13 19.48 10.01 -9.73
C GLY A 13 20.85 10.62 -9.98
N GLY A 14 21.62 10.86 -8.91
CA GLY A 14 23.00 11.32 -9.05
C GLY A 14 23.89 10.28 -9.74
N GLN A 15 24.80 10.71 -10.61
CA GLN A 15 25.68 9.83 -11.39
C GLN A 15 26.42 8.79 -10.54
N ASN A 16 26.86 9.18 -9.33
CA ASN A 16 27.62 8.30 -8.42
C ASN A 16 26.74 7.36 -7.59
N VAL A 17 25.41 7.48 -7.65
CA VAL A 17 24.48 6.66 -6.86
C VAL A 17 23.58 5.78 -7.72
N VAL A 18 23.29 6.16 -8.97
CA VAL A 18 22.44 5.37 -9.88
C VAL A 18 23.00 3.97 -10.10
N GLY A 19 24.32 3.83 -10.25
CA GLY A 19 24.98 2.54 -10.41
C GLY A 19 24.96 1.64 -9.16
N LEU A 20 24.49 2.15 -8.02
CA LEU A 20 24.34 1.38 -6.78
C LEU A 20 22.94 0.81 -6.60
N ILE A 21 22.01 1.14 -7.50
CA ILE A 21 20.68 0.54 -7.54
C ILE A 21 20.75 -0.71 -8.40
N LYS A 22 20.50 -1.88 -7.79
CA LYS A 22 20.44 -3.15 -8.48
C LYS A 22 18.99 -3.45 -8.84
N THR A 23 18.76 -3.90 -10.07
CA THR A 23 17.47 -4.37 -10.57
C THR A 23 17.63 -5.77 -11.13
N GLU A 24 16.83 -6.72 -10.67
CA GLU A 24 16.87 -8.10 -11.13
C GLU A 24 15.48 -8.71 -11.18
N ILE A 25 15.23 -9.60 -12.14
CA ILE A 25 14.00 -10.38 -12.20
C ILE A 25 14.30 -11.75 -11.59
N VAL A 26 13.58 -12.11 -10.54
CA VAL A 26 13.68 -13.42 -9.86
C VAL A 26 12.27 -13.97 -9.72
N ASP A 27 12.03 -15.16 -10.26
CA ASP A 27 10.73 -15.85 -10.23
C ASP A 27 9.55 -15.01 -10.74
N GLY A 28 9.80 -14.17 -11.75
CA GLY A 28 8.80 -13.27 -12.34
C GLY A 28 8.55 -11.99 -11.55
N GLU A 29 9.27 -11.76 -10.44
CA GLU A 29 9.22 -10.53 -9.66
C GLU A 29 10.42 -9.63 -9.97
N LEU A 30 10.16 -8.35 -10.28
CA LEU A 30 11.21 -7.33 -10.35
C LEU A 30 11.63 -6.93 -8.94
N LYS A 31 12.85 -7.28 -8.54
CA LYS A 31 13.48 -6.86 -7.29
C LYS A 31 14.37 -5.65 -7.55
N ILE A 32 14.20 -4.62 -6.72
CA ILE A 32 14.96 -3.37 -6.77
C ILE A 32 15.59 -3.16 -5.39
N SER A 33 16.92 -3.11 -5.32
CA SER A 33 17.65 -2.93 -4.07
C SER A 33 18.66 -1.80 -4.17
N ASN A 34 18.82 -1.05 -3.08
CA ASN A 34 19.84 -0.03 -2.96
C ASN A 34 21.06 -0.61 -2.23
N HIS A 35 22.17 -0.79 -2.94
CA HIS A 35 23.41 -1.37 -2.39
C HIS A 35 24.38 -0.29 -1.88
N ASN A 36 23.91 0.94 -1.67
CA ASN A 36 24.73 1.98 -1.06
C ASN A 36 24.99 1.67 0.42
N LYS A 37 26.27 1.48 0.76
CA LYS A 37 26.72 1.09 2.11
C LYS A 37 26.74 2.24 3.12
N CYS A 38 26.66 3.50 2.69
CA CYS A 38 26.74 4.68 3.57
C CYS A 38 25.54 5.61 3.37
N ASN A 39 24.43 5.32 4.07
CA ASN A 39 23.20 6.11 4.03
C ASN A 39 23.13 7.22 5.10
N LEU A 40 23.87 7.10 6.21
CA LEU A 40 23.66 7.90 7.42
C LEU A 40 24.25 9.32 7.38
N VAL A 41 25.08 9.66 6.39
CA VAL A 41 25.90 10.90 6.39
C VAL A 41 25.81 11.73 5.11
N ARG A 42 25.00 11.32 4.12
CA ARG A 42 24.97 12.00 2.82
C ARG A 42 23.69 12.80 2.63
N SER A 43 23.87 14.10 2.40
CA SER A 43 22.84 14.96 1.82
C SER A 43 22.53 14.51 0.40
N TYR A 44 21.40 13.82 0.21
CA TYR A 44 20.88 13.49 -1.11
C TYR A 44 20.28 14.74 -1.76
N LYS A 45 21.12 15.70 -2.19
CA LYS A 45 20.65 16.84 -3.00
C LYS A 45 19.89 16.39 -4.26
N LYS A 46 20.09 15.14 -4.70
CA LYS A 46 19.31 14.48 -5.76
C LYS A 46 18.76 13.16 -5.23
N LYS A 47 17.43 13.05 -5.16
CA LYS A 47 16.72 11.81 -4.83
C LYS A 47 16.88 10.79 -5.96
N ILE A 48 16.78 9.51 -5.62
CA ILE A 48 16.74 8.42 -6.59
C ILE A 48 15.28 8.13 -6.91
N HIS A 49 14.93 8.11 -8.19
CA HIS A 49 13.63 7.72 -8.69
C HIS A 49 13.79 6.51 -9.61
N VAL A 50 12.92 5.51 -9.42
CA VAL A 50 12.84 4.36 -10.32
C VAL A 50 11.47 4.36 -10.97
N TYR A 51 11.44 4.57 -12.28
CA TYR A 51 10.25 4.52 -13.10
C TYR A 51 10.10 3.12 -13.67
N ILE A 52 8.91 2.55 -13.54
CA ILE A 52 8.62 1.18 -13.96
C ILE A 52 7.36 1.21 -14.83
N LYS A 53 7.43 0.56 -16.00
CA LYS A 53 6.28 0.23 -16.84
C LYS A 53 6.12 -1.28 -16.91
N MET A 54 4.89 -1.77 -16.81
CA MET A 54 4.57 -3.19 -17.02
C MET A 54 3.08 -3.39 -17.36
N PRO A 55 2.70 -4.47 -18.06
CA PRO A 55 1.30 -4.67 -18.49
C PRO A 55 0.29 -4.87 -17.36
N LYS A 56 0.70 -5.54 -16.29
CA LYS A 56 -0.16 -5.81 -15.13
C LYS A 56 0.66 -5.84 -13.86
N VAL A 57 0.23 -5.07 -12.87
CA VAL A 57 0.77 -5.11 -11.52
C VAL A 57 -0.09 -6.07 -10.70
N LYS A 58 0.53 -7.14 -10.18
CA LYS A 58 -0.13 -8.11 -9.28
C LYS A 58 0.32 -7.97 -7.83
N TRP A 59 1.60 -7.68 -7.62
CA TRP A 59 2.22 -7.62 -6.29
C TRP A 59 3.05 -6.35 -6.15
N LEU A 60 2.93 -5.70 -4.99
CA LEU A 60 3.78 -4.60 -4.57
C LEU A 60 4.27 -4.87 -3.15
N ARG A 61 5.59 -5.05 -2.98
CA ARG A 61 6.19 -5.25 -1.66
C ARG A 61 7.18 -4.13 -1.38
N ASN A 62 6.98 -3.43 -0.27
CA ASN A 62 7.88 -2.41 0.23
C ASN A 62 8.57 -2.87 1.51
N HIS A 63 9.83 -3.25 1.38
CA HIS A 63 10.71 -3.59 2.50
C HIS A 63 11.70 -2.46 2.84
N GLY A 64 11.63 -1.34 2.14
CA GLY A 64 12.58 -0.24 2.22
C GLY A 64 11.99 1.04 2.82
N LEU A 65 12.74 2.14 2.66
CA LEU A 65 12.36 3.48 3.14
C LEU A 65 11.85 4.38 2.02
N GLY A 66 11.89 3.92 0.77
CA GLY A 66 11.41 4.68 -0.38
C GLY A 66 9.94 4.34 -0.63
N ASN A 67 9.14 5.33 -1.03
CA ASN A 67 7.73 5.07 -1.27
C ASN A 67 7.50 4.58 -2.70
N ILE A 68 6.37 3.91 -2.89
CA ILE A 68 5.91 3.40 -4.18
C ILE A 68 4.68 4.20 -4.58
N TRP A 69 4.67 4.71 -5.82
CA TRP A 69 3.50 5.36 -6.40
C TRP A 69 3.06 4.61 -7.65
N CYS A 70 1.76 4.42 -7.82
CA CYS A 70 1.13 4.03 -9.06
C CYS A 70 0.54 5.28 -9.72
N ASP A 71 1.10 5.69 -10.85
CA ASP A 71 0.79 6.98 -11.49
C ASP A 71 -0.50 6.91 -12.33
N ASN A 72 -0.97 5.70 -12.64
CA ASN A 72 -2.25 5.45 -13.29
C ASN A 72 -3.07 4.38 -12.56
N THR A 73 -4.34 4.27 -12.93
CA THR A 73 -5.25 3.27 -12.38
C THR A 73 -4.82 1.87 -12.79
N LEU A 74 -4.59 1.02 -11.79
CA LEU A 74 -4.29 -0.39 -11.97
C LEU A 74 -5.58 -1.18 -12.21
N THR A 75 -5.58 -2.05 -13.22
CA THR A 75 -6.79 -2.78 -13.66
C THR A 75 -6.61 -4.29 -13.65
N THR A 76 -5.65 -4.79 -12.88
CA THR A 76 -5.52 -6.22 -12.59
C THR A 76 -6.60 -6.65 -11.60
N ASP A 77 -7.29 -7.76 -11.87
CA ASP A 77 -8.37 -8.31 -11.03
C ASP A 77 -8.06 -8.29 -9.52
N THR A 78 -6.89 -8.82 -9.14
CA THR A 78 -6.43 -8.84 -7.76
C THR A 78 -5.06 -8.19 -7.63
N ILE A 79 -4.93 -7.26 -6.68
CA ILE A 79 -3.67 -6.64 -6.30
C ILE A 79 -3.33 -7.05 -4.87
N TYR A 80 -2.10 -7.52 -4.70
CA TYR A 80 -1.51 -7.81 -3.41
C TYR A 80 -0.52 -6.72 -3.04
N TYR A 81 -0.58 -6.22 -1.81
CA TYR A 81 0.43 -5.30 -1.30
C TYR A 81 0.98 -5.74 0.06
N GLN A 82 2.22 -5.35 0.35
CA GLN A 82 2.85 -5.58 1.65
C GLN A 82 3.81 -4.44 1.98
N ILE A 83 3.69 -3.88 3.17
CA ILE A 83 4.63 -2.91 3.73
C ILE A 83 5.25 -3.53 4.99
N THR A 84 6.57 -3.63 5.07
CA THR A 84 7.24 -4.18 6.28
C THR A 84 8.27 -3.22 6.88
N ASN A 85 8.31 -1.99 6.38
CA ASN A 85 9.28 -0.97 6.80
C ASN A 85 8.60 0.41 6.70
N SER A 86 9.35 1.51 6.59
CA SER A 86 8.81 2.88 6.66
C SER A 86 8.42 3.51 5.31
N GLY A 87 8.50 2.78 4.20
CA GLY A 87 8.14 3.32 2.89
C GLY A 87 6.65 3.15 2.57
N ASP A 88 6.01 4.23 2.16
CA ASP A 88 4.57 4.24 1.84
C ASP A 88 4.28 3.59 0.49
N ILE A 89 3.01 3.22 0.27
CA ILE A 89 2.49 2.81 -1.03
C ILE A 89 1.26 3.66 -1.37
N HIS A 90 1.22 4.21 -2.57
CA HIS A 90 0.06 4.94 -3.11
C HIS A 90 -0.50 4.19 -4.32
N LEU A 91 -1.75 3.74 -4.20
CA LEU A 91 -2.47 2.95 -5.21
C LEU A 91 -3.72 3.68 -5.69
N ASN A 92 -3.92 3.68 -6.99
CA ASN A 92 -5.19 4.00 -7.63
C ASN A 92 -5.65 2.74 -8.38
N VAL A 93 -6.83 2.22 -8.06
CA VAL A 93 -7.29 0.90 -8.53
C VAL A 93 -8.68 0.97 -9.18
N ASN A 94 -8.91 0.06 -10.12
CA ASN A 94 -10.23 -0.30 -10.61
C ASN A 94 -10.24 -1.82 -10.85
N ASN A 95 -10.56 -2.58 -9.80
CA ASN A 95 -10.35 -4.02 -9.79
C ASN A 95 -11.41 -4.79 -8.98
N LEU A 96 -11.25 -6.11 -8.90
CA LEU A 96 -12.12 -6.97 -8.11
C LEU A 96 -11.67 -7.01 -6.65
N CYS A 97 -10.37 -7.08 -6.40
CA CYS A 97 -9.85 -7.28 -5.06
C CYS A 97 -8.52 -6.55 -4.82
N VAL A 98 -8.42 -5.87 -3.69
CA VAL A 98 -7.15 -5.42 -3.11
C VAL A 98 -6.98 -6.14 -1.78
N THR A 99 -5.85 -6.82 -1.62
CA THR A 99 -5.54 -7.52 -0.37
C THR A 99 -4.11 -7.23 0.05
N GLY A 100 -3.86 -7.10 1.34
CA GLY A 100 -2.51 -6.85 1.80
C GLY A 100 -2.38 -6.66 3.29
N GLY A 101 -1.21 -6.18 3.68
CA GLY A 101 -0.95 -5.86 5.07
C GLY A 101 0.20 -4.91 5.29
N ILE A 102 0.15 -4.26 6.45
CA ILE A 102 1.20 -3.38 6.95
C ILE A 102 1.76 -4.01 8.21
N HIS A 103 3.05 -4.30 8.18
CA HIS A 103 3.86 -4.82 9.27
C HIS A 103 5.04 -3.89 9.62
N GLY A 104 4.88 -2.60 9.32
CA GLY A 104 5.92 -1.58 9.47
C GLY A 104 5.35 -0.22 9.88
N MET A 105 6.07 0.83 9.50
CA MET A 105 5.74 2.23 9.83
C MET A 105 5.27 3.03 8.61
N GLY A 106 5.28 2.43 7.42
CA GLY A 106 4.81 3.07 6.19
C GLY A 106 3.31 2.90 6.01
N ASP A 107 2.71 3.84 5.29
CA ASP A 107 1.28 3.94 5.08
C ASP A 107 0.85 3.39 3.73
N ILE A 108 -0.41 3.00 3.62
CA ILE A 108 -1.05 2.69 2.34
C ILE A 108 -2.14 3.73 2.06
N TYR A 109 -2.04 4.35 0.90
CA TYR A 109 -3.04 5.25 0.35
C TYR A 109 -3.74 4.53 -0.79
N LEU A 110 -5.01 4.22 -0.62
CA LEU A 110 -5.82 3.47 -1.58
C LEU A 110 -6.95 4.36 -2.10
N GLU A 111 -6.96 4.56 -3.41
CA GLU A 111 -7.93 5.38 -4.13
C GLU A 111 -8.57 4.61 -5.29
N GLY A 112 -9.71 5.08 -5.79
CA GLY A 112 -10.40 4.51 -6.95
C GLY A 112 -11.60 3.65 -6.57
N ALA A 113 -11.67 2.42 -7.09
CA ALA A 113 -12.74 1.47 -6.79
C ALA A 113 -12.28 0.01 -6.77
N THR A 114 -12.79 -0.77 -5.82
CA THR A 114 -12.63 -2.23 -5.75
C THR A 114 -13.93 -2.87 -5.28
N LEU A 115 -14.19 -4.13 -5.62
CA LEU A 115 -15.32 -4.84 -5.01
C LEU A 115 -14.97 -5.30 -3.60
N TYR A 116 -13.76 -5.84 -3.42
CA TYR A 116 -13.29 -6.39 -2.15
C TYR A 116 -12.00 -5.69 -1.72
N HIS A 117 -11.95 -5.27 -0.47
CA HIS A 117 -10.75 -4.78 0.17
C HIS A 117 -10.51 -5.58 1.44
N ASN A 118 -9.37 -6.27 1.51
CA ASN A 118 -8.95 -7.00 2.69
C ASN A 118 -7.61 -6.45 3.18
N SER A 119 -7.48 -6.17 4.48
CA SER A 119 -6.22 -5.66 5.02
C SER A 119 -5.96 -6.09 6.45
N ASN A 120 -4.70 -6.49 6.70
CA ASN A 120 -4.20 -6.71 8.05
C ASN A 120 -3.15 -5.65 8.39
N ILE A 121 -3.48 -4.77 9.34
CA ILE A 121 -2.61 -3.70 9.78
C ILE A 121 -2.10 -4.05 11.18
N ASN A 122 -0.85 -4.50 11.24
CA ASN A 122 -0.15 -4.88 12.47
C ASN A 122 1.19 -4.15 12.52
N GLY A 123 1.18 -2.92 13.01
CA GLY A 123 2.33 -2.02 12.99
C GLY A 123 1.92 -0.60 13.35
N GLU A 124 2.76 0.36 12.99
CA GLU A 124 2.54 1.80 13.28
C GLU A 124 2.03 2.58 12.07
N GLY A 125 2.00 1.96 10.88
CA GLY A 125 1.47 2.56 9.67
C GLY A 125 -0.06 2.65 9.66
N PHE A 126 -0.56 3.54 8.81
CA PHE A 126 -1.96 3.88 8.67
C PHE A 126 -2.52 3.39 7.31
N LEU A 127 -3.81 3.07 7.29
CA LEU A 127 -4.56 2.78 6.06
C LEU A 127 -5.48 3.96 5.74
N HIS A 128 -5.23 4.60 4.59
CA HIS A 128 -6.01 5.69 4.01
C HIS A 128 -6.78 5.17 2.80
N GLY A 129 -7.95 4.58 3.02
CA GLY A 129 -8.81 3.97 2.01
C GLY A 129 -10.17 4.65 1.85
N GLU A 130 -10.41 5.82 2.46
CA GLU A 130 -11.68 6.55 2.36
C GLU A 130 -12.02 6.99 0.92
N ASN A 131 -11.00 7.11 0.08
CA ASN A 131 -11.11 7.53 -1.31
C ASN A 131 -11.24 6.35 -2.30
N CYS A 132 -11.30 5.11 -1.81
CA CYS A 132 -11.50 3.92 -2.64
C CYS A 132 -12.89 3.33 -2.43
N LYS A 133 -13.78 3.52 -3.40
CA LYS A 133 -15.15 3.02 -3.32
C LYS A 133 -15.17 1.50 -3.29
N THR A 134 -15.62 0.94 -2.18
CA THR A 134 -15.49 -0.48 -1.88
C THR A 134 -16.82 -1.08 -1.49
N ASP A 135 -17.20 -2.25 -2.05
CA ASP A 135 -18.42 -2.93 -1.62
C ASP A 135 -18.23 -3.64 -0.29
N VAL A 136 -17.15 -4.42 -0.17
CA VAL A 136 -16.82 -5.18 1.03
C VAL A 136 -15.43 -4.80 1.52
N SER A 137 -15.37 -4.22 2.72
CA SER A 137 -14.12 -3.98 3.44
C SER A 137 -13.99 -4.97 4.61
N ASP A 138 -12.86 -5.65 4.69
CA ASP A 138 -12.52 -6.66 5.69
C ASP A 138 -11.15 -6.35 6.31
N LEU A 139 -11.16 -5.92 7.57
CA LEU A 139 -9.99 -5.32 8.21
C LEU A 139 -9.66 -6.00 9.54
N VAL A 140 -8.37 -6.24 9.75
CA VAL A 140 -7.80 -6.61 11.06
C VAL A 140 -6.83 -5.52 11.49
N MET A 141 -7.10 -4.91 12.64
CA MET A 141 -6.45 -3.70 13.10
C MET A 141 -5.77 -3.93 14.46
N ILE A 142 -4.46 -4.17 14.41
CA ILE A 142 -3.55 -4.32 15.54
C ILE A 142 -2.57 -3.15 15.53
N THR A 143 -3.10 -1.95 15.66
CA THR A 143 -2.34 -0.69 15.58
C THR A 143 -2.88 0.34 16.57
N SER A 144 -2.06 1.33 16.91
CA SER A 144 -2.49 2.55 17.60
C SER A 144 -2.94 3.64 16.62
N GLY A 145 -2.72 3.44 15.32
CA GLY A 145 -3.01 4.41 14.27
C GLY A 145 -4.48 4.48 13.84
N VAL A 146 -4.85 5.60 13.22
CA VAL A 146 -6.18 5.84 12.65
C VAL A 146 -6.29 5.19 11.26
N THR A 147 -7.31 4.39 11.06
CA THR A 147 -7.63 3.83 9.74
C THR A 147 -8.89 4.45 9.19
N LYS A 148 -8.91 4.70 7.90
CA LYS A 148 -10.08 5.22 7.20
C LYS A 148 -10.39 4.35 6.00
N VAL A 149 -11.65 3.98 5.82
CA VAL A 149 -12.10 3.13 4.71
C VAL A 149 -13.48 3.53 4.20
N ASP A 150 -13.83 3.06 3.01
CA ASP A 150 -15.19 3.08 2.46
C ASP A 150 -15.73 1.63 2.44
N ALA A 151 -17.04 1.47 2.68
CA ALA A 151 -17.73 0.19 2.52
C ALA A 151 -19.20 0.44 2.18
N ARG A 152 -19.69 -0.11 1.07
CA ARG A 152 -21.06 0.15 0.56
C ARG A 152 -22.04 -0.98 0.84
N VAL A 153 -21.56 -2.21 0.93
CA VAL A 153 -22.39 -3.41 1.14
C VAL A 153 -22.12 -4.00 2.52
N LYS A 154 -20.86 -4.30 2.82
CA LYS A 154 -20.47 -4.98 4.06
C LYS A 154 -19.16 -4.43 4.62
N LEU A 155 -19.13 -4.19 5.93
CA LEU A 155 -17.92 -3.89 6.67
C LEU A 155 -17.68 -4.99 7.71
N ILE A 156 -16.51 -5.64 7.64
CA ILE A 156 -15.99 -6.56 8.64
C ILE A 156 -14.77 -5.87 9.25
N VAL A 157 -14.76 -5.71 10.58
CA VAL A 157 -13.64 -5.08 11.28
C VAL A 157 -13.32 -5.84 12.56
N ILE A 158 -12.04 -6.15 12.76
CA ILE A 158 -11.50 -6.64 14.03
C ILE A 158 -10.52 -5.59 14.54
N ILE A 159 -10.78 -5.04 15.72
CA ILE A 159 -9.95 -4.01 16.36
C ILE A 159 -9.37 -4.57 17.65
N GLU A 160 -8.08 -4.90 17.60
CA GLU A 160 -7.31 -5.41 18.76
C GLU A 160 -6.38 -4.36 19.35
N GLY A 161 -6.05 -3.32 18.57
CA GLY A 161 -5.22 -2.20 18.99
C GLY A 161 -5.98 -1.06 19.69
N SER A 162 -5.32 0.09 19.82
CA SER A 162 -5.92 1.31 20.38
C SER A 162 -6.35 2.31 19.30
N GLY A 163 -6.08 2.02 18.03
CA GLY A 163 -6.41 2.86 16.89
C GLY A 163 -7.88 2.78 16.49
N ASP A 164 -8.45 3.93 16.12
CA ASP A 164 -9.83 4.02 15.65
C ASP A 164 -9.92 3.70 14.15
N VAL A 165 -11.04 3.10 13.74
CA VAL A 165 -11.41 2.87 12.35
C VAL A 165 -12.58 3.77 12.01
N TYR A 166 -12.37 4.68 11.06
CA TYR A 166 -13.40 5.52 10.48
C TYR A 166 -13.88 4.90 9.18
N TYR A 167 -15.18 4.85 8.98
CA TYR A 167 -15.75 4.31 7.75
C TYR A 167 -16.77 5.24 7.11
N THR A 168 -16.82 5.20 5.78
CA THR A 168 -17.84 5.85 4.95
C THR A 168 -18.57 4.80 4.09
N GLY A 169 -19.51 5.24 3.24
CA GLY A 169 -20.19 4.36 2.25
C GLY A 169 -21.52 3.76 2.72
N ASN A 170 -21.85 3.85 4.01
CA ASN A 170 -23.10 3.38 4.61
C ASN A 170 -23.42 1.89 4.31
N PRO A 171 -22.59 0.95 4.81
CA PRO A 171 -22.76 -0.47 4.52
C PRO A 171 -24.05 -1.02 5.14
N GLY A 172 -24.77 -1.86 4.39
CA GLY A 172 -25.99 -2.52 4.88
C GLY A 172 -25.74 -3.55 5.97
N VAL A 173 -24.51 -4.07 6.07
CA VAL A 173 -24.10 -5.03 7.11
C VAL A 173 -22.78 -4.60 7.74
N ILE A 174 -22.76 -4.53 9.07
CA ILE A 174 -21.54 -4.29 9.86
C ILE A 174 -21.31 -5.47 10.81
N GLN A 175 -20.15 -6.11 10.68
CA GLN A 175 -19.64 -7.13 11.60
C GLN A 175 -18.40 -6.56 12.28
N GLN A 176 -18.46 -6.37 13.59
CA GLN A 176 -17.34 -5.84 14.35
C GLN A 176 -16.98 -6.74 15.53
N GLN A 177 -15.69 -6.85 15.80
CA GLN A 177 -15.14 -7.41 17.02
C GLN A 177 -14.09 -6.46 17.56
N VAL A 178 -14.27 -5.98 18.79
CA VAL A 178 -13.33 -5.05 19.44
C VAL A 178 -12.85 -5.69 20.74
N SER A 179 -11.58 -6.05 20.78
CA SER A 179 -10.88 -6.52 21.99
C SER A 179 -9.91 -5.47 22.53
N GLY A 180 -9.52 -4.49 21.69
CA GLY A 180 -8.65 -3.38 22.05
C GLY A 180 -9.39 -2.17 22.64
N LYS A 181 -8.75 -1.00 22.55
CA LYS A 181 -9.31 0.29 23.03
C LYS A 181 -9.85 1.18 21.90
N GLY A 182 -9.56 0.83 20.65
CA GLY A 182 -10.03 1.56 19.48
C GLY A 182 -11.54 1.42 19.27
N LYS A 183 -12.09 2.26 18.41
CA LYS A 183 -13.51 2.31 18.08
C LYS A 183 -13.74 2.24 16.58
N LEU A 184 -14.89 1.70 16.21
CA LEU A 184 -15.45 1.86 14.87
C LEU A 184 -16.36 3.10 14.83
N ILE A 185 -16.08 4.06 13.96
CA ILE A 185 -16.72 5.37 13.91
C ILE A 185 -17.21 5.64 12.47
N ALA A 186 -18.47 6.03 12.32
CA ALA A 186 -18.98 6.51 11.03
C ALA A 186 -18.46 7.93 10.76
N TYR A 187 -18.02 8.20 9.53
CA TYR A 187 -17.48 9.49 9.07
C TYR A 187 -18.38 10.12 7.99
#